data_AF-A0A2T4WHN1-F1
#
_entry.id   AF-A0A2T4WHN1-F1
#
_cell.length_a   1.000
_cell.length_b   1.000
_cell.length_c   1.000
_cell.angle_alpha   90.00
_cell.angle_beta   90.00
_cell.angle_gamma   90.00
#
_symmetry.space_group_name_H-M   'P 1'
#
loop_
_entity.id
_entity.type
_entity.pdbx_description
1 polymer ?
#
loop_
_entity_poly.entity_id
_entity_poly.type
_entity_poly.pdbx_seq_one_letter_code
_entity_poly.pdbx_strand_id
1 'polypeptide(L)' 'MERVEFRADNNNQTSIYAMKSIGCKVEGILRSNSYWPDGERRDSIVLSILKDKWTKSVKESLLKTQGLKTQRLKAQERG' A
#
# COMPACT_ATOMS: atom_id res chain seq x y z
N MET A 1 -3.29 11.29 15.36
CA MET A 1 -3.39 10.99 13.92
C MET A 1 -4.32 9.80 13.77
N GLU A 2 -5.53 10.03 13.25
CA GLU A 2 -6.62 9.03 13.23
C GLU A 2 -6.75 8.30 11.89
N ARG A 3 -6.14 8.82 10.83
CA ARG A 3 -6.18 8.29 9.47
C ARG A 3 -4.83 8.52 8.79
N VAL A 4 -4.45 7.57 7.94
CA VAL A 4 -3.33 7.70 7.01
C VAL A 4 -3.88 7.57 5.59
N GLU A 5 -3.52 8.51 4.72
CA GLU A 5 -3.89 8.52 3.31
C GLU A 5 -2.70 8.13 2.44
N PHE A 6 -2.99 7.36 1.40
CA PHE A 6 -2.08 7.00 0.33
C PHE A 6 -2.68 7.44 -1.00
N ARG A 7 -1.81 7.86 -1.93
CA ARG A 7 -2.18 8.17 -3.30
C ARG A 7 -1.30 7.37 -4.24
N ALA A 8 -1.92 6.78 -5.25
CA ALA A 8 -1.22 6.08 -6.32
C ALA A 8 -1.80 6.48 -7.67
N ASP A 9 -1.08 6.18 -8.73
CA ASP A 9 -1.64 6.21 -10.08
C ASP A 9 -2.77 5.17 -10.19
N ASN A 10 -3.90 5.56 -10.77
CA ASN A 10 -5.07 4.67 -10.91
C ASN A 10 -4.77 3.42 -11.77
N ASN A 11 -3.80 3.51 -12.68
CA ASN A 11 -3.40 2.39 -13.53
C ASN A 11 -2.38 1.47 -12.86
N ASN A 12 -1.78 1.87 -11.73
CA ASN A 12 -0.82 1.03 -11.00
C ASN A 12 -1.54 -0.02 -10.13
N GLN A 13 -2.11 -1.02 -10.80
CA GLN A 13 -2.86 -2.10 -10.16
C GLN A 13 -2.04 -2.85 -9.12
N THR A 14 -0.75 -3.08 -9.38
CA THR A 14 0.16 -3.76 -8.44
C THR A 14 0.23 -3.04 -7.10
N SER A 15 0.46 -1.72 -7.09
CA SER A 15 0.50 -0.94 -5.85
C SER A 15 -0.89 -0.86 -5.20
N ILE A 16 -1.96 -0.75 -5.97
CA ILE A 16 -3.33 -0.74 -5.45
C ILE A 16 -3.65 -2.06 -4.73
N TYR A 17 -3.30 -3.21 -5.31
CA TYR A 17 -3.50 -4.51 -4.70
C TYR A 17 -2.67 -4.67 -3.42
N ALA A 18 -1.42 -4.21 -3.41
CA ALA A 18 -0.59 -4.22 -2.22
C ALA A 18 -1.17 -3.36 -1.09
N MET A 19 -1.67 -2.16 -1.39
CA MET A 19 -2.31 -1.30 -0.38
C MET A 19 -3.61 -1.91 0.15
N LYS A 20 -4.42 -2.53 -0.72
CA LYS A 20 -5.64 -3.25 -0.33
C LYS A 20 -5.31 -4.47 0.55
N SER A 21 -4.24 -5.21 0.27
CA SER A 21 -3.86 -6.40 1.06
C SER A 21 -3.36 -6.03 2.46
N ILE A 22 -2.76 -4.84 2.61
CA ILE A 22 -2.41 -4.25 3.92
C ILE A 22 -3.67 -3.82 4.69
N GLY A 23 -4.84 -3.70 4.03
CA GLY A 23 -6.11 -3.34 4.65
C GLY A 23 -6.55 -1.91 4.39
N CYS A 24 -5.89 -1.19 3.46
CA CYS A 24 -6.37 0.11 3.01
C CYS A 24 -7.68 -0.04 2.22
N LYS A 25 -8.55 0.97 2.32
CA LYS A 25 -9.80 1.08 1.57
C LYS A 25 -9.70 2.17 0.51
N VAL A 26 -10.37 1.95 -0.62
CA VAL A 26 -10.46 2.96 -1.69
C VAL A 26 -11.48 4.00 -1.28
N GLU A 27 -11.09 5.27 -1.34
CA GLU A 27 -11.90 6.42 -0.95
C GLU A 27 -12.45 7.14 -2.18
N GLY A 28 -11.70 7.10 -3.29
CA GLY A 28 -12.14 7.69 -4.55
C GLY A 28 -11.03 7.76 -5.58
N ILE A 29 -11.39 8.27 -6.76
CA ILE A 29 -10.48 8.55 -7.87
C ILE A 29 -10.56 10.04 -8.18
N LEU A 30 -9.41 10.71 -8.11
CA LEU A 30 -9.26 12.09 -8.52
C LEU A 30 -8.84 12.13 -9.99
N ARG A 31 -9.76 12.54 -10.85
CA ARG A 31 -9.55 12.60 -12.30
C ARG A 31 -8.66 13.77 -12.70
N SER A 32 -7.72 13.56 -13.62
CA SER A 32 -6.80 14.61 -14.11
C SER A 32 -6.05 15.36 -13.00
N ASN A 33 -5.80 14.70 -11.88
CA ASN A 33 -5.27 15.30 -10.65
C ASN A 33 -3.75 15.54 -10.70
N SER A 34 -3.04 14.79 -11.53
CA SER A 34 -1.58 14.86 -11.61
C SER A 34 -1.13 14.81 -13.07
N TYR A 35 0.13 15.14 -13.29
CA TYR A 35 0.78 15.03 -14.60
C TYR A 35 1.84 13.94 -14.56
N TRP A 36 1.99 13.23 -15.67
CA TRP A 36 3.18 12.47 -15.98
C TRP A 36 4.32 13.42 -16.41
N PRO A 37 5.59 12.97 -16.36
CA PRO A 37 6.73 13.77 -16.81
C PRO A 37 6.65 14.18 -18.30
N ASP A 38 5.89 13.45 -19.11
CA ASP A 38 5.61 13.74 -20.52
C ASP A 38 4.52 14.82 -20.72
N GLY A 39 3.88 15.29 -19.66
CA GLY A 39 2.82 16.30 -19.69
C GLY A 39 1.41 15.74 -19.80
N GLU A 40 1.22 14.41 -19.90
CA GLU A 40 -0.11 13.82 -19.91
C GLU A 40 -0.77 13.88 -18.53
N ARG A 41 -2.10 14.04 -18.52
CA ARG A 41 -2.90 14.02 -17.29
C ARG A 41 -3.12 12.59 -16.83
N ARG A 42 -3.07 12.37 -15.52
CA ARG A 42 -3.37 11.07 -14.91
C ARG A 42 -4.36 11.16 -13.76
N ASP A 43 -5.06 10.05 -13.59
CA ASP A 43 -6.00 9.85 -12.51
C ASP A 43 -5.27 9.29 -11.29
N SER A 44 -5.54 9.86 -10.12
CA SER A 44 -4.96 9.40 -8.86
C SER A 44 -6.02 8.68 -8.06
N ILE A 45 -5.75 7.43 -7.68
CA ILE A 45 -6.59 6.72 -6.73
C ILE A 45 -6.16 7.09 -5.30
N VAL A 46 -7.14 7.39 -4.45
CA VAL A 46 -6.94 7.70 -3.05
C VAL A 46 -7.37 6.50 -2.22
N LEU A 47 -6.47 6.04 -1.36
CA LEU A 47 -6.74 4.98 -0.40
C LEU A 47 -6.43 5.46 1.01
N SER A 48 -7.11 4.88 2.00
CA SER A 48 -6.84 5.21 3.39
C SER A 48 -6.86 4.00 4.30
N ILE A 49 -6.24 4.15 5.46
CA ILE A 49 -6.42 3.26 6.60
C ILE A 49 -6.68 4.09 7.85
N LEU A 50 -7.69 3.67 8.61
CA LEU A 50 -8.00 4.25 9.90
C LEU A 50 -7.14 3.61 11.00
N LYS A 51 -6.85 4.41 12.03
CA LYS A 51 -5.98 4.01 13.14
C LYS A 51 -6.47 2.76 13.86
N ASP A 52 -7.78 2.61 14.05
CA ASP A 52 -8.40 1.46 14.71
C ASP A 52 -8.16 0.16 13.93
N LYS A 53 -8.18 0.21 12.60
CA LYS A 53 -7.88 -0.94 11.73
C LYS A 53 -6.39 -1.25 11.74
N TRP A 54 -5.56 -0.22 11.73
CA TRP A 54 -4.11 -0.38 11.81
C TRP A 54 -3.67 -1.06 13.10
N THR A 55 -4.18 -0.62 14.26
CA THR A 55 -3.80 -1.16 15.58
C THR A 55 -4.35 -2.55 15.84
N LYS A 56 -5.50 -2.92 15.27
CA LYS A 56 -6.15 -4.21 15.53
C LYS A 56 -5.55 -5.40 14.80
N SER A 57 -4.99 -5.23 13.59
CA SER A 57 -4.58 -6.41 12.80
C SER A 57 -3.41 -6.17 11.85
N VAL A 58 -3.29 -4.97 11.30
CA VAL A 58 -2.33 -4.71 10.22
C VAL A 58 -0.89 -4.67 10.72
N LYS A 59 -0.67 -4.03 11.87
CA LYS A 59 0.67 -3.94 12.47
C LYS A 59 1.28 -5.31 12.76
N GLU A 60 0.51 -6.22 13.35
CA GLU A 60 0.98 -7.57 13.66
C GLU A 60 1.24 -8.40 12.41
N SER A 61 0.36 -8.31 11.42
CA SER A 61 0.48 -9.04 10.15
C SER A 61 1.73 -8.62 9.36
N LEU A 62 2.07 -7.33 9.38
CA LEU A 62 3.28 -6.81 8.73
C LEU A 62 4.56 -7.26 9.44
N LEU A 63 4.59 -7.21 10.78
CA LEU A 63 5.74 -7.66 11.56
C LEU A 63 5.99 -9.16 11.39
N LYS A 64 4.93 -9.97 11.34
CA LYS A 64 5.03 -11.42 11.09
C LYS A 64 5.60 -11.72 9.70
N THR A 65 5.16 -10.96 8.68
CA THR A 65 5.65 -11.11 7.31
C THR A 65 7.13 -10.74 7.18
N GLN A 66 7.59 -9.68 7.87
CA GLN A 66 9.00 -9.30 7.92
C GLN A 66 9.86 -10.40 8.56
N GLY A 67 9.40 -10.98 9.68
CA GLY A 67 10.10 -12.08 10.34
C GLY A 67 10.28 -13.31 9.46
N LEU A 68 9.25 -13.67 8.68
CA LEU A 68 9.28 -14.82 7.76
C LEU A 68 10.21 -14.61 6.57
N LYS A 69 10.26 -13.39 6.00
CA LYS A 69 11.19 -13.07 4.90
C LYS A 69 12.65 -13.15 5.37
N THR A 70 12.95 -12.65 6.55
CA THR A 70 14.31 -12.68 7.13
C THR A 70 14.78 -14.11 7.42
N GLN A 71 13.89 -15.00 7.87
CA GLN A 71 14.22 -16.41 8.09
C GLN A 71 14.48 -17.16 6.78
N ARG A 72 13.70 -16.87 5.73
CA ARG A 72 13.84 -17.52 4.42
C ARG A 72 15.15 -17.14 3.72
N LEU A 73 15.58 -15.87 3.83
CA LEU A 73 16.87 -15.42 3.30
C LEU A 73 18.05 -16.11 3.98
N LYS A 74 18.04 -16.20 5.32
CA LYS A 74 19.08 -16.90 6.09
C LYS A 74 19.16 -18.41 5.83
N ALA A 75 18.07 -19.03 5.38
CA ALA A 75 18.04 -20.45 5.01
C ALA A 75 18.64 -20.71 3.62
N GLN A 76 18.56 -19.74 2.70
CA GLN A 76 19.12 -19.83 1.35
C GLN A 76 20.64 -19.59 1.31
N GLU A 77 21.21 -18.89 2.29
CA GLU A 77 22.65 -18.61 2.38
C GLU A 77 23.46 -19.72 3.08
N ARG A 78 22.80 -20.77 3.59
CA ARG A 78 23.42 -21.89 4.33
C ARG A 78 23.52 -23.20 3.53
N GLY A 79 23.23 -23.18 2.24
CA GLY A 79 23.42 -24.29 1.30
C GLY A 79 24.35 -23.89 0.17
#